data_AF-A0A963H9Q7-F1
#
_entry.id   AF-A0A963H9Q7-F1
#
_cell.length_a   1.000
_cell.length_b   1.000
_cell.length_c   1.000
_cell.angle_alpha   90.00
_cell.angle_beta   90.00
_cell.angle_gamma   90.00
#
_symmetry.space_group_name_H-M   'P 1'
#
loop_
_entity.id
_entity.type
_entity.pdbx_description
1 polymer ?
#
loop_
_entity_poly.entity_id
_entity_poly.type
_entity_poly.pdbx_seq_one_letter_code
_entity_poly.pdbx_strand_id
1 'polypeptide(L)'
;MADRPEPAEIRWHAFLSHSSRDRQAVARIQRFLERYRLPDGSHLRVYRDETDIAGGELPDQLRSALSHSGCLVVCCSPAAAASRWVEREIDAFRQLAPQRPLVPVLLAGETPANLPPPLRGDELRLSDLRGRLPASLLWGKRRAELVRVLAKVAGIDFRLLLPLDRRRRRRNLLIAAAAVAVGLGAAASIPVEAWDDVTPPRARVFGCDTLDDGIALFDLNEPQAIKNIVSVHRNALGGGSPRAARLADVLPRGRLLPGGVSDAIGQRCRGSRRDWVGEPEPGVCVRLSESEQLGDFADPMGGGQAPWTDVSVGGRSALLERFWSRIDPASWQDYGTRQHPSDGLPVAASGNDLWLGFPASEFSRGGLWHSADAGANWQASQRITDVRSVRQLAIGLVVAGRRDGELGFFVRREGGFERLQAPGKGDQLEVCGELDGQPVLRADRRIYRRTTAPWWRTRIA
;
A
#
# COMPACT_ATOMS: atom_id res chain seq x y z
N MET A 1 55.73 -51.53 35.94
CA MET A 1 54.60 -51.42 35.00
C MET A 1 54.22 -49.96 34.97
N ALA A 2 54.63 -49.21 33.94
CA ALA A 2 54.36 -47.78 33.87
C ALA A 2 52.87 -47.55 33.61
N ASP A 3 52.28 -46.69 34.43
CA ASP A 3 50.92 -46.20 34.36
C ASP A 3 50.64 -45.62 32.96
N ARG A 4 49.62 -46.16 32.27
CA ARG A 4 49.21 -45.70 30.94
C ARG A 4 48.12 -44.66 31.21
N PRO A 5 48.32 -43.38 30.89
CA PRO A 5 47.33 -42.36 31.19
C PRO A 5 45.99 -42.72 30.53
N GLU A 6 44.91 -42.75 31.33
CA GLU A 6 43.57 -42.94 30.80
C GLU A 6 43.26 -41.90 29.72
N PRO A 7 42.58 -42.27 28.63
CA PRO A 7 42.30 -41.33 27.54
C PRO A 7 41.39 -40.20 28.04
N ALA A 8 41.90 -38.97 28.03
CA ALA A 8 41.15 -37.78 28.43
C ALA A 8 39.81 -37.68 27.66
N GLU A 9 38.72 -37.42 28.41
CA GLU A 9 37.36 -37.29 27.87
C GLU A 9 37.30 -36.21 26.79
N ILE A 10 36.66 -36.50 25.64
CA ILE A 10 36.58 -35.55 24.54
C ILE A 10 35.45 -34.54 24.83
N ARG A 11 35.84 -33.31 25.20
CA ARG A 11 34.91 -32.19 25.41
C ARG A 11 34.60 -31.45 24.12
N TRP A 12 35.56 -31.35 23.22
CA TRP A 12 35.44 -30.62 21.96
C TRP A 12 35.70 -31.54 20.77
N HIS A 13 34.90 -31.44 19.71
CA HIS A 13 35.12 -32.23 18.50
C HIS A 13 36.36 -31.74 17.74
N ALA A 14 36.63 -30.43 17.76
CA ALA A 14 37.80 -29.83 17.15
C ALA A 14 38.34 -28.66 17.98
N PHE A 15 39.65 -28.48 17.93
CA PHE A 15 40.34 -27.24 18.29
C PHE A 15 40.77 -26.51 17.01
N LEU A 16 40.48 -25.21 16.90
CA LEU A 16 40.89 -24.37 15.78
C LEU A 16 42.18 -23.59 16.12
N SER A 17 43.30 -24.06 15.59
CA SER A 17 44.59 -23.35 15.68
C SER A 17 44.74 -22.36 14.52
N HIS A 18 45.05 -21.10 14.82
CA HIS A 18 45.16 -20.04 13.83
C HIS A 18 46.00 -18.84 14.30
N SER A 19 46.43 -18.00 13.36
CA SER A 19 46.94 -16.66 13.71
C SER A 19 45.77 -15.72 14.01
N SER A 20 45.94 -14.78 14.95
CA SER A 20 44.95 -13.73 15.23
C SER A 20 44.65 -12.85 14.00
N ARG A 21 45.57 -12.78 13.02
CA ARG A 21 45.33 -12.12 11.72
C ARG A 21 44.27 -12.83 10.86
N ASP A 22 43.96 -14.10 11.13
CA ASP A 22 42.98 -14.90 10.40
C ASP A 22 41.62 -15.01 11.11
N ARG A 23 41.44 -14.32 12.24
CA ARG A 23 40.28 -14.43 13.16
C ARG A 23 38.92 -14.38 12.43
N GLN A 24 38.75 -13.50 11.46
CA GLN A 24 37.48 -13.36 10.72
C GLN A 24 37.15 -14.59 9.85
N ALA A 25 38.16 -15.17 9.18
CA ALA A 25 37.97 -16.36 8.35
C ALA A 25 37.68 -17.59 9.22
N VAL A 26 38.43 -17.74 10.32
CA VAL A 26 38.27 -18.85 11.27
C VAL A 26 36.91 -18.81 11.96
N ALA A 27 36.41 -17.62 12.34
CA ALA A 27 35.06 -17.45 12.88
C ALA A 27 33.95 -17.83 11.89
N ARG A 28 34.19 -17.78 10.57
CA ARG A 28 33.22 -18.31 9.57
C ARG A 28 33.25 -19.83 9.54
N ILE A 29 34.42 -20.45 9.68
CA ILE A 29 34.59 -21.90 9.73
C ILE A 29 33.94 -22.46 10.99
N GLN A 30 34.25 -21.91 12.16
CA GLN A 30 33.65 -22.31 13.44
C GLN A 30 32.12 -22.29 13.36
N ARG A 31 31.54 -21.15 12.96
CA ARG A 31 30.09 -21.00 12.82
C ARG A 31 29.48 -21.95 11.79
N PHE A 32 30.23 -22.37 10.77
CA PHE A 32 29.74 -23.38 9.83
C PHE A 32 29.70 -24.76 10.50
N LEU A 33 30.77 -25.15 11.20
CA LEU A 33 30.88 -26.44 11.87
C LEU A 33 29.82 -26.61 12.96
N GLU A 34 29.63 -25.60 13.82
CA GLU A 34 28.68 -25.66 14.94
C GLU A 34 27.21 -25.65 14.47
N ARG A 35 26.88 -24.88 13.44
CA ARG A 35 25.49 -24.80 12.93
C ARG A 35 25.10 -25.99 12.07
N TYR A 36 26.06 -26.76 11.58
CA TYR A 36 25.75 -27.92 10.77
C TYR A 36 25.18 -29.03 11.65
N ARG A 37 23.89 -29.36 11.45
CA ARG A 37 23.24 -30.49 12.11
C ARG A 37 23.70 -31.81 11.49
N LEU A 38 24.31 -32.71 12.25
CA LEU A 38 24.76 -34.00 11.74
C LEU A 38 23.59 -34.94 11.40
N PRO A 39 23.82 -36.09 10.73
CA PRO A 39 22.75 -37.02 10.33
C PRO A 39 21.97 -37.61 11.52
N ASP A 40 22.63 -37.81 12.65
CA ASP A 40 22.08 -38.22 13.96
C ASP A 40 21.29 -37.08 14.66
N GLY A 41 21.32 -35.87 14.09
CA GLY A 41 20.67 -34.70 14.65
C GLY A 41 21.50 -33.89 15.63
N SER A 42 22.73 -34.32 15.95
CA SER A 42 23.64 -33.63 16.87
C SER A 42 24.37 -32.44 16.22
N HIS A 43 25.12 -31.69 17.03
CA HIS A 43 25.90 -30.53 16.61
C HIS A 43 27.35 -30.66 17.08
N LEU A 44 28.29 -30.16 16.28
CA LEU A 44 29.69 -30.12 16.68
C LEU A 44 29.93 -29.02 17.71
N ARG A 45 30.77 -29.35 18.69
CA ARG A 45 31.36 -28.42 19.66
C ARG A 45 32.79 -28.12 19.21
N VAL A 46 33.11 -26.87 18.94
CA VAL A 46 34.42 -26.46 18.43
C VAL A 46 35.05 -25.47 19.40
N TYR A 47 36.26 -25.78 19.88
CA TYR A 47 37.05 -24.83 20.65
C TYR A 47 37.83 -23.92 19.70
N ARG A 48 37.81 -22.62 19.98
CA ARG A 48 38.63 -21.63 19.28
C ARG A 48 39.34 -20.80 20.34
N ASP A 49 40.66 -20.69 20.22
CA ASP A 49 41.42 -19.78 21.05
C ASP A 49 41.14 -18.33 20.65
N GLU A 50 40.92 -17.46 21.63
CA GLU A 50 40.70 -16.03 21.44
C GLU A 50 41.86 -15.18 22.00
N THR A 51 42.86 -15.81 22.60
CA THR A 51 43.92 -15.10 23.32
C THR A 51 45.08 -14.69 22.40
N ASP A 52 45.38 -13.38 22.34
CA ASP A 52 46.61 -12.85 21.76
C ASP A 52 47.73 -13.00 22.81
N ILE A 53 48.30 -14.20 22.93
CA ILE A 53 49.37 -14.47 23.90
C ILE A 53 50.71 -14.03 23.32
N ALA A 54 51.37 -13.08 23.98
CA ALA A 54 52.74 -12.70 23.67
C ALA A 54 53.71 -13.67 24.37
N GLY A 55 54.46 -14.45 23.57
CA GLY A 55 55.67 -15.19 23.93
C GLY A 55 55.80 -15.70 25.37
N GLY A 56 55.48 -16.96 25.60
CA GLY A 56 55.62 -17.66 26.90
C GLY A 56 55.18 -19.12 26.78
N GLU A 57 55.18 -19.92 27.85
CA GLU A 57 54.61 -21.28 27.83
C GLU A 57 53.12 -21.30 27.47
N LEU A 58 52.62 -22.41 26.90
CA LEU A 58 51.17 -22.53 26.67
C LEU A 58 50.46 -22.47 28.02
N PRO A 59 49.47 -21.58 28.22
CA PRO A 59 48.65 -21.60 29.43
C PRO A 59 48.02 -22.99 29.63
N ASP A 60 47.90 -23.39 30.89
CA ASP A 60 47.33 -24.69 31.27
C ASP A 60 45.93 -24.91 30.69
N GLN A 61 45.15 -23.83 30.56
CA GLN A 61 43.83 -23.85 29.94
C GLN A 61 43.88 -24.28 28.47
N LEU A 62 44.89 -23.83 27.71
CA LEU A 62 45.03 -24.18 26.31
C LEU A 62 45.54 -25.62 26.14
N ARG A 63 46.51 -26.03 26.96
CA ARG A 63 46.98 -27.42 27.00
C ARG A 63 45.83 -28.38 27.35
N SER A 64 44.99 -28.00 28.30
CA SER A 64 43.77 -28.73 28.65
C SER A 64 42.77 -28.77 27.49
N ALA A 65 42.50 -27.64 26.82
CA ALA A 65 41.62 -27.62 25.66
C ALA A 65 42.14 -28.51 24.51
N LEU A 66 43.45 -28.53 24.27
CA LEU A 66 44.10 -29.40 23.29
C LEU A 66 43.95 -30.89 23.66
N SER A 67 44.16 -31.26 24.94
CA SER A 67 44.04 -32.64 25.39
C SER A 67 42.59 -33.16 25.40
N HIS A 68 41.59 -32.28 25.52
CA HIS A 68 40.17 -32.64 25.45
C HIS A 68 39.54 -32.44 24.06
N SER A 69 40.35 -32.22 23.02
CA SER A 69 39.88 -32.04 21.63
C SER A 69 40.07 -33.29 20.78
N GLY A 70 39.02 -33.67 20.04
CA GLY A 70 39.01 -34.85 19.17
C GLY A 70 39.94 -34.75 17.95
N CYS A 71 40.20 -33.53 17.48
CA CYS A 71 41.18 -33.25 16.42
C CYS A 71 41.72 -31.81 16.51
N LEU A 72 42.87 -31.55 15.87
CA LEU A 72 43.40 -30.20 15.68
C LEU A 72 43.19 -29.74 14.23
N VAL A 73 42.37 -28.71 14.03
CA VAL A 73 42.18 -28.06 12.74
C VAL A 73 43.13 -26.87 12.65
N VAL A 74 44.13 -26.97 11.77
CA VAL A 74 45.16 -25.93 11.61
C VAL A 74 44.81 -25.05 10.42
N CYS A 75 44.50 -23.78 10.71
CA CYS A 75 44.14 -22.79 9.70
C CYS A 75 45.41 -22.14 9.12
N CYS A 76 45.93 -22.69 8.04
CA CYS A 76 47.18 -22.30 7.40
C CYS A 76 47.04 -21.00 6.59
N SER A 77 47.95 -20.06 6.80
CA SER A 77 48.05 -18.76 6.13
C SER A 77 49.51 -18.27 6.22
N PRO A 78 49.92 -17.20 5.50
CA PRO A 78 51.26 -16.63 5.70
C PRO A 78 51.50 -16.22 7.16
N ALA A 79 50.47 -15.71 7.85
CA ALA A 79 50.57 -15.29 9.24
C ALA A 79 50.66 -16.49 10.21
N ALA A 80 49.91 -17.56 9.94
CA ALA A 80 49.98 -18.79 10.73
C ALA A 80 51.33 -19.50 10.57
N ALA A 81 51.91 -19.48 9.37
CA ALA A 81 53.22 -20.08 9.11
C ALA A 81 54.38 -19.35 9.83
N ALA A 82 54.25 -18.05 10.07
CA ALA A 82 55.20 -17.26 10.84
C ALA A 82 54.90 -17.23 12.36
N SER A 83 53.81 -17.88 12.79
CA SER A 83 53.36 -17.84 14.19
C SER A 83 54.01 -18.96 15.01
N ARG A 84 54.93 -18.58 15.90
CA ARG A 84 55.50 -19.48 16.92
C ARG A 84 54.42 -20.09 17.82
N TRP A 85 53.27 -19.41 17.96
CA TRP A 85 52.15 -19.92 18.74
C TRP A 85 51.51 -21.14 18.08
N VAL A 86 51.16 -21.02 16.79
CA VAL A 86 50.57 -22.10 16.00
C VAL A 86 51.50 -23.32 15.96
N GLU A 87 52.80 -23.07 15.80
CA GLU A 87 53.83 -24.11 15.88
C GLU A 87 53.77 -24.87 17.21
N ARG A 88 53.77 -24.16 18.34
CA ARG A 88 53.72 -24.79 19.67
C ARG A 88 52.41 -25.52 19.95
N GLU A 89 51.28 -25.03 19.44
CA GLU A 89 49.99 -25.73 19.54
C GLU A 89 50.02 -27.08 18.80
N ILE A 90 50.65 -27.13 17.61
CA ILE A 90 50.78 -28.37 16.84
C ILE A 90 51.68 -29.37 17.56
N ASP A 91 52.83 -28.91 18.06
CA ASP A 91 53.77 -29.77 18.80
C ASP A 91 53.15 -30.30 20.09
N ALA A 92 52.46 -29.43 20.86
CA ALA A 92 51.75 -29.83 22.06
C ALA A 92 50.64 -30.84 21.75
N PHE A 93 49.86 -30.64 20.67
CA PHE A 93 48.80 -31.57 20.29
C PHE A 93 49.35 -32.95 19.91
N ARG A 94 50.47 -33.00 19.17
CA ARG A 94 51.13 -34.28 18.83
C ARG A 94 51.62 -35.03 20.07
N GLN A 95 52.11 -34.31 21.08
CA GLN A 95 52.55 -34.92 22.35
C GLN A 95 51.37 -35.40 23.21
N LEU A 96 50.33 -34.57 23.34
CA LEU A 96 49.17 -34.83 24.20
C LEU A 96 48.20 -35.85 23.59
N ALA A 97 48.08 -35.89 22.27
CA ALA A 97 47.12 -36.71 21.55
C ALA A 97 47.68 -37.27 20.22
N PRO A 98 48.74 -38.11 20.28
CA PRO A 98 49.48 -38.56 19.08
C PRO A 98 48.64 -39.34 18.06
N GLN A 99 47.55 -39.97 18.51
CA GLN A 99 46.65 -40.76 17.65
C GLN A 99 45.49 -39.96 17.07
N ARG A 100 45.32 -38.68 17.45
CA ARG A 100 44.21 -37.84 17.00
C ARG A 100 44.58 -37.07 15.73
N PRO A 101 43.63 -36.85 14.81
CA PRO A 101 43.95 -36.31 13.50
C PRO A 101 44.33 -34.83 13.52
N LEU A 102 45.30 -34.47 12.68
CA LEU A 102 45.62 -33.11 12.26
C LEU A 102 44.88 -32.81 10.94
N VAL A 103 44.14 -31.71 10.91
CA VAL A 103 43.32 -31.31 9.77
C VAL A 103 43.79 -29.94 9.25
N PRO A 104 44.75 -29.91 8.31
CA PRO A 104 45.23 -28.65 7.77
C PRO A 104 44.21 -28.05 6.78
N VAL A 105 43.98 -26.74 6.91
CA VAL A 105 43.02 -25.96 6.13
C VAL A 105 43.71 -24.70 5.60
N LEU A 106 43.86 -24.58 4.28
CA LEU A 106 44.54 -23.45 3.67
C LEU A 106 43.59 -22.26 3.49
N LEU A 107 43.86 -21.16 4.19
CA LEU A 107 43.11 -19.91 4.10
C LEU A 107 43.71 -18.93 3.10
N ALA A 108 45.04 -18.86 3.00
CA ALA A 108 45.74 -17.90 2.14
C ALA A 108 47.16 -18.34 1.71
N GLY A 109 47.56 -17.86 0.53
CA GLY A 109 48.85 -18.08 -0.13
C GLY A 109 49.13 -19.52 -0.55
N GLU A 110 50.38 -19.98 -0.52
CA GLU A 110 50.80 -21.18 -1.26
C GLU A 110 51.51 -22.20 -0.37
N THR A 111 51.32 -23.49 -0.69
CA THR A 111 52.02 -24.60 -0.05
C THR A 111 53.30 -24.94 -0.82
N PRO A 112 54.39 -25.35 -0.13
CA PRO A 112 54.48 -25.60 1.31
C PRO A 112 54.83 -24.36 2.16
N ALA A 113 55.12 -23.21 1.54
CA ALA A 113 55.62 -22.01 2.23
C ALA A 113 54.72 -21.55 3.39
N ASN A 114 53.40 -21.63 3.19
CA ASN A 114 52.40 -21.17 4.15
C ASN A 114 51.86 -22.27 5.09
N LEU A 115 52.51 -23.42 5.12
CA LEU A 115 52.29 -24.41 6.18
C LEU A 115 53.21 -24.07 7.36
N PRO A 116 52.70 -24.08 8.61
CA PRO A 116 53.53 -24.06 9.80
C PRO A 116 54.63 -25.12 9.74
N PRO A 117 55.85 -24.84 10.25
CA PRO A 117 56.98 -25.76 10.12
C PRO A 117 56.70 -27.21 10.53
N PRO A 118 55.97 -27.50 11.63
CA PRO A 118 55.69 -28.88 12.03
C PRO A 118 54.85 -29.68 11.03
N LEU A 119 54.11 -29.02 10.14
CA LEU A 119 53.28 -29.66 9.11
C LEU A 119 53.98 -29.81 7.76
N ARG A 120 55.19 -29.28 7.59
CA ARG A 120 55.94 -29.39 6.33
C ARG A 120 56.53 -30.79 6.23
N GLY A 121 56.17 -31.51 5.16
CA GLY A 121 56.65 -32.89 4.93
C GLY A 121 55.68 -33.99 5.38
N ASP A 122 54.62 -33.63 6.11
CA ASP A 122 53.53 -34.56 6.42
C ASP A 122 52.68 -34.85 5.17
N GLU A 123 52.33 -36.12 4.92
CA GLU A 123 51.38 -36.53 3.86
C GLU A 123 49.91 -36.25 4.24
N LEU A 124 49.63 -35.07 4.81
CA LEU A 124 48.28 -34.68 5.22
C LEU A 124 47.48 -34.07 4.06
N ARG A 125 46.24 -34.55 3.88
CA ARG A 125 45.32 -33.95 2.91
C ARG A 125 44.85 -32.56 3.38
N LEU A 126 45.36 -31.54 2.70
CA LEU A 126 44.97 -30.14 2.85
C LEU A 126 43.56 -29.88 2.30
N SER A 127 42.75 -29.12 3.04
CA SER A 127 41.47 -28.59 2.54
C SER A 127 41.67 -27.15 2.11
N ASP A 128 41.48 -26.85 0.81
CA ASP A 128 41.74 -25.52 0.25
C ASP A 128 40.50 -24.63 0.34
N LEU A 129 40.56 -23.60 1.19
CA LEU A 129 39.51 -22.61 1.38
C LEU A 129 39.90 -21.20 0.88
N ARG A 130 40.98 -21.08 0.08
CA ARG A 130 41.46 -19.79 -0.41
C ARG A 130 40.41 -19.02 -1.22
N GLY A 131 40.40 -17.70 -1.05
CA GLY A 131 39.69 -16.77 -1.92
C GLY A 131 39.28 -15.42 -1.30
N ARG A 132 39.56 -14.33 -2.02
CA ARG A 132 39.12 -12.96 -1.71
C ARG A 132 37.62 -12.77 -2.01
N LEU A 133 36.77 -12.69 -0.97
CA LEU A 133 35.44 -12.02 -0.88
C LEU A 133 34.35 -12.25 -1.99
N PRO A 134 33.07 -11.84 -1.81
CA PRO A 134 31.94 -12.76 -2.01
C PRO A 134 31.29 -12.68 -3.40
N ALA A 135 30.89 -13.84 -3.92
CA ALA A 135 29.76 -13.97 -4.84
C ALA A 135 29.15 -15.37 -4.65
N SER A 136 27.83 -15.39 -4.45
CA SER A 136 26.95 -16.53 -4.18
C SER A 136 27.10 -17.74 -5.13
N LEU A 137 27.78 -17.58 -6.26
CA LEU A 137 27.98 -18.62 -7.28
C LEU A 137 29.18 -19.57 -7.03
N LEU A 138 30.25 -19.13 -6.37
CA LEU A 138 31.45 -19.96 -6.10
C LEU A 138 31.34 -20.86 -4.85
N TRP A 139 30.18 -20.83 -4.18
CA TRP A 139 29.93 -21.56 -2.93
C TRP A 139 29.92 -23.09 -3.09
N GLY A 140 29.80 -23.64 -4.31
CA GLY A 140 29.75 -25.09 -4.51
C GLY A 140 31.03 -25.82 -4.13
N LYS A 141 32.20 -25.39 -4.64
CA LYS A 141 33.50 -26.03 -4.38
C LYS A 141 34.01 -25.77 -2.96
N ARG A 142 33.91 -24.52 -2.47
CA ARG A 142 34.34 -24.17 -1.10
C ARG A 142 33.47 -24.83 -0.03
N ARG A 143 32.16 -24.95 -0.27
CA ARG A 143 31.28 -25.67 0.64
C ARG A 143 31.62 -27.16 0.67
N ALA A 144 32.00 -27.76 -0.47
CA ALA A 144 32.47 -29.13 -0.47
C ALA A 144 33.74 -29.31 0.39
N GLU A 145 34.70 -28.37 0.34
CA GLU A 145 35.88 -28.41 1.21
C GLU A 145 35.54 -28.13 2.68
N LEU A 146 34.62 -27.21 2.99
CA LEU A 146 34.10 -27.04 4.36
C LEU A 146 33.39 -28.30 4.88
N VAL A 147 32.60 -28.97 4.02
CA VAL A 147 31.96 -30.24 4.32
C VAL A 147 33.00 -31.35 4.50
N ARG A 148 34.15 -31.27 3.82
CA ARG A 148 35.26 -32.19 4.03
C ARG A 148 35.93 -31.99 5.39
N VAL A 149 36.15 -30.75 5.80
CA VAL A 149 36.63 -30.43 7.16
C VAL A 149 35.62 -30.93 8.19
N LEU A 150 34.33 -30.63 8.00
CA LEU A 150 33.24 -31.10 8.84
C LEU A 150 33.21 -32.63 8.97
N ALA A 151 33.36 -33.35 7.85
CA ALA A 151 33.40 -34.80 7.82
C ALA A 151 34.57 -35.36 8.65
N LYS A 152 35.77 -34.75 8.52
CA LYS A 152 36.94 -35.11 9.34
C LYS A 152 36.72 -34.84 10.84
N VAL A 153 36.14 -33.70 11.19
CA VAL A 153 35.86 -33.33 12.59
C VAL A 153 34.78 -34.24 13.20
N ALA A 154 33.76 -34.60 12.42
CA ALA A 154 32.67 -35.46 12.88
C ALA A 154 33.01 -36.95 12.86
N GLY A 155 34.16 -37.36 12.27
CA GLY A 155 34.49 -38.76 12.08
C GLY A 155 33.57 -39.50 11.10
N ILE A 156 32.95 -38.77 10.15
CA ILE A 156 31.99 -39.33 9.17
C ILE A 156 32.63 -39.33 7.78
N ASP A 157 32.35 -40.33 6.95
CA ASP A 157 32.83 -40.36 5.56
C ASP A 157 32.29 -39.16 4.76
N PHE A 158 33.19 -38.40 4.15
CA PHE A 158 32.87 -37.27 3.28
C PHE A 158 31.91 -37.63 2.14
N ARG A 159 32.03 -38.83 1.57
CA ARG A 159 31.17 -39.35 0.49
C ARG A 159 29.73 -39.56 0.97
N LEU A 160 29.50 -39.78 2.26
CA LEU A 160 28.16 -39.86 2.85
C LEU A 160 27.60 -38.47 3.17
N LEU A 161 28.45 -37.56 3.67
CA LEU A 161 28.01 -36.26 4.17
C LEU A 161 27.75 -35.23 3.05
N LEU A 162 28.53 -35.28 1.95
CA LEU A 162 28.36 -34.34 0.83
C LEU A 162 27.00 -34.45 0.11
N PRO A 163 26.46 -35.64 -0.22
CA PRO A 163 25.11 -35.77 -0.78
C PRO A 163 24.01 -35.23 0.15
N LEU A 164 24.14 -35.43 1.46
CA LEU A 164 23.19 -34.92 2.45
C LEU A 164 23.19 -33.38 2.49
N ASP A 165 24.37 -32.76 2.48
CA ASP A 165 24.49 -31.31 2.38
C ASP A 165 23.84 -30.75 1.10
N ARG A 166 24.09 -31.40 -0.05
CA ARG A 166 23.49 -31.02 -1.34
C ARG A 166 21.96 -31.13 -1.31
N ARG A 167 21.40 -32.21 -0.74
CA ARG A 167 19.95 -32.39 -0.59
C ARG A 167 19.34 -31.32 0.30
N ARG A 168 19.94 -31.05 1.46
CA ARG A 168 19.48 -29.99 2.38
C ARG A 168 19.50 -28.62 1.73
N ARG A 169 20.56 -28.29 0.99
CA ARG A 169 20.65 -27.02 0.24
C ARG A 169 19.55 -26.91 -0.80
N ARG A 170 19.34 -27.94 -1.62
CA ARG A 170 18.27 -27.94 -2.64
C ARG A 170 16.89 -27.77 -1.99
N ARG A 171 16.60 -28.51 -0.91
CA ARG A 171 15.34 -28.39 -0.17
C ARG A 171 15.12 -26.96 0.35
N ASN A 172 16.12 -26.38 1.00
CA ASN A 172 16.01 -25.03 1.55
C ASN A 172 15.86 -23.97 0.44
N LEU A 173 16.51 -24.15 -0.72
CA LEU A 173 16.32 -23.27 -1.87
C LEU A 173 14.90 -23.37 -2.45
N LEU A 174 14.35 -24.58 -2.57
CA LEU A 174 12.97 -24.78 -3.03
C LEU A 174 11.95 -24.15 -2.07
N ILE A 175 12.13 -24.33 -0.76
CA ILE A 175 11.27 -23.70 0.26
C ILE A 175 11.33 -22.17 0.15
N ALA A 176 12.53 -21.59 0.04
CA ALA A 176 12.69 -20.15 -0.12
C ALA A 176 12.03 -19.64 -1.41
N ALA A 177 12.20 -20.34 -2.54
CA ALA A 177 11.57 -19.98 -3.81
C ALA A 177 10.03 -20.04 -3.72
N ALA A 178 9.48 -21.07 -3.08
CA ALA A 178 8.04 -21.19 -2.87
C ALA A 178 7.49 -20.03 -2.01
N ALA A 179 8.18 -19.66 -0.93
CA ALA A 179 7.78 -18.53 -0.08
C ALA A 179 7.76 -17.21 -0.84
N VAL A 180 8.77 -16.95 -1.69
CA VAL A 180 8.82 -15.76 -2.56
C VAL A 180 7.66 -15.76 -3.56
N ALA A 181 7.37 -16.89 -4.19
CA ALA A 181 6.26 -17.00 -5.13
C ALA A 181 4.90 -16.73 -4.47
N VAL A 182 4.66 -17.27 -3.27
CA VAL A 182 3.45 -17.00 -2.48
C VAL A 182 3.34 -15.51 -2.14
N GLY A 183 4.43 -14.88 -1.69
CA GLY A 183 4.46 -13.45 -1.39
C GLY A 183 4.11 -12.57 -2.60
N LEU A 184 4.66 -12.88 -3.78
CA LEU A 184 4.34 -12.17 -5.02
C LEU A 184 2.89 -12.38 -5.45
N GLY A 185 2.35 -13.61 -5.33
CA GLY A 185 0.95 -13.90 -5.63
C GLY A 185 -0.02 -13.15 -4.71
N ALA A 186 0.30 -13.06 -3.41
CA ALA A 186 -0.49 -12.29 -2.46
C ALA A 186 -0.49 -10.78 -2.80
N ALA A 187 0.68 -10.21 -3.12
CA ALA A 187 0.79 -8.80 -3.52
C ALA A 187 0.02 -8.49 -4.82
N ALA A 188 -0.01 -9.42 -5.78
CA ALA A 188 -0.78 -9.29 -7.02
C ALA A 188 -2.31 -9.29 -6.80
N SER A 189 -2.78 -9.79 -5.66
CA SER A 189 -4.20 -9.97 -5.34
C SER A 189 -4.76 -8.87 -4.46
N ILE A 190 -3.96 -7.86 -4.09
CA ILE A 190 -4.44 -6.72 -3.28
C ILE A 190 -5.39 -5.88 -4.17
N PRO A 191 -6.69 -5.79 -3.80
CA PRO A 191 -7.62 -4.94 -4.54
C PRO A 191 -7.24 -3.49 -4.32
N VAL A 192 -7.12 -2.75 -5.42
CA VAL A 192 -6.90 -1.30 -5.39
C VAL A 192 -8.14 -0.63 -5.94
N GLU A 193 -8.50 0.49 -5.33
CA GLU A 193 -9.57 1.35 -5.84
C GLU A 193 -9.18 1.88 -7.22
N ALA A 194 -10.06 1.66 -8.19
CA ALA A 194 -9.86 2.14 -9.56
C ALA A 194 -11.11 2.86 -10.06
N TRP A 195 -10.95 3.58 -11.16
CA TRP A 195 -12.02 4.33 -11.82
C TRP A 195 -12.02 3.98 -13.30
N ASP A 196 -13.13 3.42 -13.77
CA ASP A 196 -13.32 3.07 -15.17
C ASP A 196 -14.01 4.24 -15.88
N ASP A 197 -13.46 4.67 -17.02
CA ASP A 197 -14.12 5.60 -17.93
C ASP A 197 -15.24 4.85 -18.65
N VAL A 198 -16.48 5.19 -18.29
CA VAL A 198 -17.70 4.57 -18.80
C VAL A 198 -18.47 5.53 -19.71
N THR A 199 -17.80 6.56 -20.22
CA THR A 199 -18.40 7.53 -21.13
C THR A 199 -18.93 6.82 -22.38
N PRO A 200 -20.23 6.96 -22.72
CA PRO A 200 -20.76 6.33 -23.92
C PRO A 200 -20.02 6.79 -25.19
N PRO A 201 -19.76 5.90 -26.16
CA PRO A 201 -19.05 6.28 -27.38
C PRO A 201 -19.77 7.41 -28.12
N ARG A 202 -19.03 8.47 -28.48
CA ARG A 202 -19.52 9.68 -29.17
C ARG A 202 -20.43 10.60 -28.36
N ALA A 203 -20.75 10.28 -27.10
CA ALA A 203 -21.52 11.17 -26.25
C ALA A 203 -20.66 12.38 -25.84
N ARG A 204 -21.23 13.59 -25.93
CA ARG A 204 -20.60 14.80 -25.40
C ARG A 204 -21.33 15.18 -24.13
N VAL A 205 -20.93 14.57 -23.02
CA VAL A 205 -21.63 14.78 -21.74
C VAL A 205 -21.37 16.18 -21.18
N PHE A 206 -22.42 16.93 -20.88
CA PHE A 206 -22.37 18.27 -20.27
C PHE A 206 -22.89 18.28 -18.83
N GLY A 207 -23.71 17.31 -18.46
CA GLY A 207 -24.13 17.11 -17.08
C GLY A 207 -24.64 15.70 -16.82
N CYS A 208 -24.91 15.42 -15.55
CA CYS A 208 -25.48 14.13 -15.15
C CYS A 208 -26.35 14.24 -13.89
N ASP A 209 -27.34 13.36 -13.76
CA ASP A 209 -28.17 13.26 -12.57
C ASP A 209 -28.60 11.81 -12.27
N THR A 210 -29.05 11.56 -11.04
CA THR A 210 -29.58 10.28 -10.58
C THR A 210 -31.08 10.18 -10.91
N LEU A 211 -31.50 9.04 -11.43
CA LEU A 211 -32.89 8.63 -11.66
C LEU A 211 -33.21 7.38 -10.83
N ASP A 212 -34.51 7.03 -10.74
CA ASP A 212 -34.94 5.78 -10.09
C ASP A 212 -34.37 4.52 -10.78
N ASP A 213 -34.12 4.61 -12.09
CA ASP A 213 -33.66 3.50 -12.93
C ASP A 213 -32.19 3.64 -13.40
N GLY A 214 -31.40 4.53 -12.79
CA GLY A 214 -29.96 4.65 -13.03
C GLY A 214 -29.45 6.10 -13.09
N ILE A 215 -28.53 6.37 -14.02
CA ILE A 215 -27.93 7.70 -14.22
C ILE A 215 -28.42 8.29 -15.54
N ALA A 216 -28.93 9.51 -15.50
CA ALA A 216 -29.18 10.35 -16.65
C ALA A 216 -27.88 11.07 -17.06
N LEU A 217 -27.56 11.01 -18.35
CA LEU A 217 -26.52 11.85 -18.95
C LEU A 217 -27.19 12.89 -19.83
N PHE A 218 -26.72 14.13 -19.74
CA PHE A 218 -27.18 15.24 -20.57
C PHE A 218 -26.15 15.48 -21.68
N ASP A 219 -26.51 15.13 -22.91
CA ASP A 219 -25.67 15.31 -24.12
C ASP A 219 -26.16 16.49 -24.98
N LEU A 220 -25.24 17.21 -25.65
CA LEU A 220 -25.58 18.26 -26.61
C LEU A 220 -25.38 17.77 -28.06
N ASN A 221 -26.46 17.77 -28.83
CA ASN A 221 -26.44 17.56 -30.28
C ASN A 221 -25.96 18.83 -31.02
N GLU A 222 -25.23 18.66 -32.12
CA GLU A 222 -24.89 19.74 -33.07
C GLU A 222 -25.86 19.76 -34.27
N PRO A 223 -26.09 20.93 -34.91
CA PRO A 223 -25.49 22.24 -34.62
C PRO A 223 -26.32 23.05 -33.62
N GLN A 224 -25.65 23.95 -32.90
CA GLN A 224 -26.14 24.82 -31.81
C GLN A 224 -27.41 25.66 -32.10
N ALA A 225 -28.01 25.56 -33.29
CA ALA A 225 -29.12 26.39 -33.75
C ALA A 225 -30.52 25.85 -33.40
N ILE A 226 -30.65 24.58 -33.00
CA ILE A 226 -31.93 24.03 -32.56
C ILE A 226 -31.82 23.68 -31.08
N LYS A 227 -32.25 24.65 -30.25
CA LYS A 227 -32.64 24.40 -28.85
C LYS A 227 -33.47 23.11 -28.82
N ASN A 228 -33.23 22.24 -27.83
CA ASN A 228 -34.17 21.20 -27.35
C ASN A 228 -33.83 19.72 -27.60
N ILE A 229 -32.56 19.30 -27.68
CA ILE A 229 -32.28 17.87 -27.50
C ILE A 229 -31.11 17.69 -26.54
N VAL A 230 -31.43 17.73 -25.25
CA VAL A 230 -30.68 16.97 -24.25
C VAL A 230 -31.05 15.51 -24.50
N SER A 231 -30.18 14.75 -25.16
CA SER A 231 -30.39 13.29 -25.27
C SER A 231 -30.23 12.71 -23.87
N VAL A 232 -31.33 12.48 -23.16
CA VAL A 232 -31.27 11.77 -21.87
C VAL A 232 -31.08 10.30 -22.20
N HIS A 233 -29.93 9.75 -21.85
CA HIS A 233 -29.72 8.32 -21.88
C HIS A 233 -30.15 7.72 -20.54
N ARG A 234 -31.38 7.16 -20.45
CA ARG A 234 -31.78 6.33 -19.30
C ARG A 234 -31.02 5.02 -19.33
N ASN A 235 -30.65 4.52 -18.14
CA ASN A 235 -29.93 3.26 -17.97
C ASN A 235 -28.59 3.21 -18.75
N ALA A 236 -27.91 4.36 -18.95
CA ALA A 236 -26.69 4.44 -19.77
C ALA A 236 -25.54 3.55 -19.28
N LEU A 237 -25.61 3.10 -18.03
CA LEU A 237 -24.56 2.36 -17.32
C LEU A 237 -25.05 1.08 -16.63
N GLY A 238 -26.36 0.86 -16.52
CA GLY A 238 -26.92 -0.40 -16.03
C GLY A 238 -27.09 -1.39 -17.20
N GLY A 239 -27.23 -2.68 -16.92
CA GLY A 239 -27.11 -3.76 -17.91
C GLY A 239 -28.10 -3.80 -19.09
N GLY A 240 -28.87 -2.74 -19.35
CA GLY A 240 -29.76 -2.58 -20.51
C GLY A 240 -29.21 -1.61 -21.57
N SER A 241 -29.84 -1.56 -22.74
CA SER A 241 -29.48 -0.57 -23.77
C SER A 241 -29.92 0.84 -23.38
N PRO A 242 -29.10 1.89 -23.62
CA PRO A 242 -29.49 3.28 -23.37
C PRO A 242 -30.78 3.64 -24.09
N ARG A 243 -31.78 4.20 -23.39
CA ARG A 243 -33.02 4.69 -24.01
C ARG A 243 -33.01 6.22 -24.03
N ALA A 244 -33.28 6.80 -25.19
CA ALA A 244 -33.51 8.23 -25.31
C ALA A 244 -34.79 8.61 -24.56
N ALA A 245 -34.74 9.62 -23.69
CA ALA A 245 -35.89 10.21 -23.01
C ALA A 245 -35.95 11.73 -23.26
N ARG A 246 -37.12 12.34 -23.07
CA ARG A 246 -37.28 13.79 -23.18
C ARG A 246 -36.79 14.43 -21.89
N LEU A 247 -36.22 15.64 -22.00
CA LEU A 247 -35.78 16.43 -20.84
C LEU A 247 -36.91 16.70 -19.83
N ALA A 248 -38.14 16.87 -20.34
CA ALA A 248 -39.35 17.03 -19.53
C ALA A 248 -39.63 15.85 -18.60
N ASP A 249 -39.18 14.65 -18.97
CA ASP A 249 -39.41 13.40 -18.23
C ASP A 249 -38.28 13.13 -17.20
N VAL A 250 -37.40 14.12 -16.98
CA VAL A 250 -36.27 14.07 -16.06
C VAL A 250 -36.28 15.30 -15.17
N LEU A 251 -36.63 15.10 -13.90
CA LEU A 251 -36.50 16.11 -12.87
C LEU A 251 -35.17 15.92 -12.14
N PRO A 252 -34.23 16.88 -12.23
CA PRO A 252 -32.99 16.86 -11.48
C PRO A 252 -33.24 16.71 -9.98
N ARG A 253 -32.53 15.79 -9.32
CA ARG A 253 -32.67 15.53 -7.88
C ARG A 253 -31.55 16.15 -7.05
N GLY A 254 -30.38 16.34 -7.67
CA GLY A 254 -29.21 16.90 -6.98
C GLY A 254 -29.08 18.42 -7.11
N ARG A 255 -30.07 19.09 -7.71
CA ARG A 255 -30.01 20.52 -8.01
C ARG A 255 -31.36 21.20 -7.83
N LEU A 256 -31.36 22.36 -7.18
CA LEU A 256 -32.46 23.32 -7.29
C LEU A 256 -32.29 24.04 -8.62
N LEU A 257 -33.41 24.28 -9.29
CA LEU A 257 -33.40 24.93 -10.58
C LEU A 257 -33.94 26.35 -10.40
N PRO A 258 -33.62 27.27 -11.32
CA PRO A 258 -34.00 28.66 -11.14
C PRO A 258 -35.51 28.76 -11.34
N GLY A 259 -36.21 29.25 -10.33
CA GLY A 259 -37.61 29.58 -10.40
C GLY A 259 -37.84 30.81 -11.28
N GLY A 260 -39.09 31.02 -11.67
CA GLY A 260 -39.49 32.27 -12.31
C GLY A 260 -39.14 33.49 -11.48
N VAL A 261 -39.00 34.64 -12.15
CA VAL A 261 -38.69 35.93 -11.53
C VAL A 261 -39.77 36.22 -10.47
N SER A 262 -39.54 35.79 -9.24
CA SER A 262 -40.37 36.22 -8.12
C SER A 262 -39.93 37.64 -7.77
N ASP A 263 -40.89 38.49 -7.43
CA ASP A 263 -40.68 39.87 -6.98
C ASP A 263 -39.84 39.99 -5.68
N ALA A 264 -39.25 38.88 -5.20
CA ALA A 264 -38.39 38.79 -4.03
C ALA A 264 -36.90 39.03 -4.32
N ILE A 265 -36.47 39.11 -5.59
CA ILE A 265 -35.08 39.40 -5.96
C ILE A 265 -34.72 40.82 -5.51
N GLY A 266 -33.93 40.95 -4.44
CA GLY A 266 -33.35 42.22 -4.02
C GLY A 266 -33.84 42.82 -2.70
N GLN A 267 -34.80 42.20 -1.99
CA GLN A 267 -35.12 42.62 -0.62
C GLN A 267 -34.09 42.03 0.37
N ARG A 268 -33.57 42.83 1.33
CA ARG A 268 -32.91 42.27 2.54
C ARG A 268 -33.87 41.24 3.12
N CYS A 269 -33.40 40.12 3.69
CA CYS A 269 -34.27 39.11 4.34
C CYS A 269 -35.28 39.82 5.29
N ARG A 270 -36.44 40.22 4.78
CA ARG A 270 -37.45 41.05 5.43
C ARG A 270 -38.73 40.26 5.36
N GLY A 271 -39.10 39.75 6.53
CA GLY A 271 -40.23 38.87 6.78
C GLY A 271 -40.18 38.48 8.26
N SER A 272 -41.24 37.85 8.78
CA SER A 272 -41.19 37.35 10.15
C SER A 272 -40.05 36.32 10.26
N ARG A 273 -39.28 36.32 11.35
CA ARG A 273 -38.16 35.39 11.61
C ARG A 273 -38.52 33.89 11.51
N ARG A 274 -39.81 33.54 11.30
CA ARG A 274 -40.31 32.16 11.23
C ARG A 274 -40.21 31.53 9.83
N ASP A 275 -39.94 32.31 8.78
CA ASP A 275 -39.92 31.80 7.39
C ASP A 275 -38.51 31.53 6.83
N TRP A 276 -37.45 32.02 7.47
CA TRP A 276 -36.06 31.91 6.97
C TRP A 276 -35.23 31.06 7.93
N VAL A 277 -34.50 30.08 7.38
CA VAL A 277 -33.76 29.07 8.15
C VAL A 277 -32.28 29.45 8.31
N GLY A 278 -31.78 30.39 7.50
CA GLY A 278 -30.43 30.93 7.66
C GLY A 278 -30.02 31.91 6.55
N GLU A 279 -28.92 32.62 6.80
CA GLU A 279 -28.23 33.49 5.84
C GLU A 279 -26.83 32.91 5.57
N PRO A 280 -26.68 31.95 4.62
CA PRO A 280 -25.40 31.29 4.34
C PRO A 280 -24.29 32.26 3.98
N GLU A 281 -24.59 33.33 3.25
CA GLU A 281 -23.66 34.40 2.93
C GLU A 281 -24.39 35.74 3.10
N PRO A 282 -23.67 36.85 3.36
CA PRO A 282 -24.30 38.17 3.43
C PRO A 282 -25.17 38.46 2.20
N GLY A 283 -26.47 38.62 2.41
CA GLY A 283 -27.47 38.89 1.36
C GLY A 283 -28.04 37.65 0.68
N VAL A 284 -27.76 36.42 1.14
CA VAL A 284 -28.38 35.17 0.66
C VAL A 284 -29.33 34.63 1.71
N CYS A 285 -30.60 34.42 1.37
CA CYS A 285 -31.61 33.93 2.30
C CYS A 285 -32.08 32.52 1.88
N VAL A 286 -32.17 31.59 2.84
CA VAL A 286 -32.69 30.22 2.63
C VAL A 286 -34.03 30.05 3.36
N ARG A 287 -35.06 29.64 2.64
CA ARG A 287 -36.41 29.36 3.14
C ARG A 287 -36.76 27.89 2.88
N LEU A 288 -37.36 27.26 3.90
CA LEU A 288 -37.98 25.95 3.78
C LEU A 288 -39.50 26.15 3.91
N SER A 289 -40.26 25.59 2.98
CA SER A 289 -41.72 25.57 3.02
C SER A 289 -42.23 24.16 2.77
N GLU A 290 -43.26 23.73 3.50
CA GLU A 290 -43.96 22.49 3.18
C GLU A 290 -44.73 22.67 1.88
N SER A 291 -44.54 21.75 0.94
CA SER A 291 -45.22 21.73 -0.35
C SER A 291 -46.62 21.15 -0.19
N GLU A 292 -47.60 21.68 -0.91
CA GLU A 292 -48.94 21.08 -1.00
C GLU A 292 -48.95 19.78 -1.82
N GLN A 293 -47.87 19.49 -2.55
CA GLN A 293 -47.71 18.25 -3.30
C GLN A 293 -47.10 17.16 -2.40
N LEU A 294 -47.63 15.95 -2.52
CA LEU A 294 -47.11 14.74 -1.87
C LEU A 294 -46.02 14.09 -2.73
N GLY A 295 -45.09 13.40 -2.07
CA GLY A 295 -43.92 12.78 -2.65
C GLY A 295 -43.64 11.38 -2.20
N ASP A 296 -43.20 10.56 -3.15
CA ASP A 296 -42.51 9.32 -2.86
C ASP A 296 -41.04 9.64 -2.59
N PHE A 297 -40.70 9.85 -1.31
CA PHE A 297 -39.32 9.64 -0.88
C PHE A 297 -39.08 8.14 -0.95
N ALA A 298 -38.30 7.68 -1.94
CA ALA A 298 -37.74 6.35 -1.93
C ALA A 298 -36.75 6.24 -0.76
N ASP A 299 -37.26 6.05 0.45
CA ASP A 299 -36.53 5.51 1.58
C ASP A 299 -36.25 4.03 1.27
N PRO A 300 -34.99 3.55 1.30
CA PRO A 300 -34.69 2.13 1.18
C PRO A 300 -35.38 1.24 2.24
N MET A 301 -36.00 1.84 3.27
CA MET A 301 -36.72 1.14 4.35
C MET A 301 -38.26 1.23 4.28
N GLY A 302 -38.84 1.76 3.20
CA GLY A 302 -40.29 1.80 2.98
C GLY A 302 -41.01 2.91 3.74
N GLY A 303 -41.27 4.03 3.07
CA GLY A 303 -42.05 5.14 3.59
C GLY A 303 -43.10 5.61 2.59
N GLY A 304 -44.33 5.83 3.07
CA GLY A 304 -45.46 6.32 2.26
C GLY A 304 -45.36 7.80 1.89
N GLN A 305 -46.38 8.27 1.16
CA GLN A 305 -46.48 9.63 0.64
C GLN A 305 -46.41 10.69 1.75
N ALA A 306 -45.42 11.59 1.66
CA ALA A 306 -45.25 12.73 2.56
C ALA A 306 -45.26 14.06 1.79
N PRO A 307 -45.71 15.18 2.37
CA PRO A 307 -45.54 16.50 1.76
C PRO A 307 -44.06 16.73 1.48
N TRP A 308 -43.72 17.18 0.29
CA TRP A 308 -42.33 17.52 0.02
C TRP A 308 -41.91 18.77 0.80
N THR A 309 -40.65 18.88 1.19
CA THR A 309 -40.09 20.16 1.63
C THR A 309 -39.57 20.91 0.41
N ASP A 310 -40.24 22.00 0.05
CA ASP A 310 -39.74 22.93 -0.96
C ASP A 310 -38.62 23.78 -0.34
N VAL A 311 -37.43 23.64 -0.92
CA VAL A 311 -36.27 24.46 -0.59
C VAL A 311 -36.24 25.63 -1.55
N SER A 312 -36.22 26.84 -0.99
CA SER A 312 -36.20 28.09 -1.72
C SER A 312 -35.00 28.92 -1.31
N VAL A 313 -34.18 29.32 -2.27
CA VAL A 313 -32.95 30.09 -2.03
C VAL A 313 -32.98 31.34 -2.90
N GLY A 314 -32.84 32.52 -2.29
CA GLY A 314 -32.84 33.79 -3.04
C GLY A 314 -32.06 34.86 -2.31
N GLY A 315 -31.56 35.86 -3.04
CA GLY A 315 -30.73 36.90 -2.42
C GLY A 315 -30.21 37.97 -3.38
N ARG A 316 -29.36 38.85 -2.84
CA ARG A 316 -28.60 39.89 -3.56
C ARG A 316 -27.20 39.44 -4.00
N SER A 317 -26.81 38.19 -3.74
CA SER A 317 -25.51 37.67 -4.16
C SER A 317 -25.47 37.45 -5.67
N ALA A 318 -24.33 37.77 -6.30
CA ALA A 318 -24.11 37.53 -7.74
C ALA A 318 -24.19 36.04 -8.13
N LEU A 319 -24.02 35.13 -7.15
CA LEU A 319 -24.24 33.69 -7.35
C LEU A 319 -25.72 33.32 -7.53
N LEU A 320 -26.63 34.16 -7.04
CA LEU A 320 -28.05 33.87 -6.89
C LEU A 320 -28.90 35.04 -7.38
N GLU A 321 -28.55 35.60 -8.54
CA GLU A 321 -29.34 36.66 -9.22
C GLU A 321 -30.80 36.24 -9.50
N ARG A 322 -31.13 34.97 -9.29
CA ARG A 322 -32.46 34.39 -9.42
C ARG A 322 -32.83 33.65 -8.14
N PHE A 323 -34.13 33.54 -7.93
CA PHE A 323 -34.68 32.62 -6.95
C PHE A 323 -34.51 31.18 -7.45
N TRP A 324 -34.04 30.29 -6.59
CA TRP A 324 -33.88 28.86 -6.89
C TRP A 324 -34.84 28.08 -6.02
N SER A 325 -35.61 27.22 -6.65
CA SER A 325 -36.55 26.37 -5.96
C SER A 325 -36.59 25.00 -6.59
N ARG A 326 -37.33 24.10 -5.95
CA ARG A 326 -37.77 22.91 -6.64
C ARG A 326 -38.64 23.31 -7.84
N ILE A 327 -38.45 22.63 -8.97
CA ILE A 327 -39.23 22.83 -10.18
C ILE A 327 -40.37 21.81 -10.24
N ASP A 328 -41.58 22.30 -10.50
CA ASP A 328 -42.70 21.48 -10.95
C ASP A 328 -42.45 21.00 -12.39
N PRO A 329 -42.70 19.72 -12.73
CA PRO A 329 -42.51 19.20 -14.08
C PRO A 329 -43.25 19.97 -15.18
N ALA A 330 -44.40 20.60 -14.92
CA ALA A 330 -45.05 21.45 -15.91
C ALA A 330 -44.26 22.75 -16.15
N SER A 331 -43.82 23.40 -15.08
CA SER A 331 -42.94 24.57 -15.14
C SER A 331 -41.62 24.26 -15.85
N TRP A 332 -41.03 23.08 -15.62
CA TRP A 332 -39.78 22.64 -16.25
C TRP A 332 -39.83 22.66 -17.78
N GLN A 333 -40.98 22.28 -18.35
CA GLN A 333 -41.19 22.21 -19.79
C GLN A 333 -41.09 23.59 -20.45
N ASP A 334 -41.53 24.63 -19.76
CA ASP A 334 -41.49 26.02 -20.24
C ASP A 334 -40.09 26.65 -20.06
N TYR A 335 -39.37 26.31 -18.98
CA TYR A 335 -38.02 26.82 -18.70
C TYR A 335 -36.91 26.13 -19.51
N GLY A 336 -37.06 24.83 -19.79
CA GLY A 336 -36.00 23.92 -20.26
C GLY A 336 -35.39 24.20 -21.64
N THR A 337 -35.80 25.27 -22.34
CA THR A 337 -35.24 25.66 -23.64
C THR A 337 -34.09 26.68 -23.56
N ARG A 338 -33.80 27.25 -22.37
CA ARG A 338 -32.81 28.33 -22.20
C ARG A 338 -31.74 28.09 -21.12
N GLN A 339 -31.90 27.11 -20.24
CA GLN A 339 -30.94 26.82 -19.16
C GLN A 339 -30.68 25.32 -19.05
N HIS A 340 -29.44 24.95 -18.74
CA HIS A 340 -29.05 23.55 -18.63
C HIS A 340 -29.32 23.03 -17.20
N PRO A 341 -29.79 21.78 -17.02
CA PRO A 341 -30.01 21.20 -15.69
C PRO A 341 -28.81 21.30 -14.75
N SER A 342 -27.59 21.21 -15.30
CA SER A 342 -26.34 21.33 -14.53
C SER A 342 -26.09 22.73 -13.97
N ASP A 343 -26.78 23.75 -14.46
CA ASP A 343 -26.63 25.14 -14.00
C ASP A 343 -27.41 25.39 -12.70
N GLY A 344 -28.18 24.39 -12.24
CA GLY A 344 -28.89 24.39 -10.97
C GLY A 344 -27.99 24.50 -9.73
N LEU A 345 -28.51 25.12 -8.67
CA LEU A 345 -27.84 25.20 -7.37
C LEU A 345 -27.73 23.81 -6.72
N PRO A 346 -26.52 23.30 -6.44
CA PRO A 346 -26.33 21.98 -5.83
C PRO A 346 -27.08 21.80 -4.51
N VAL A 347 -27.80 20.69 -4.38
CA VAL A 347 -28.53 20.33 -3.15
C VAL A 347 -28.44 18.84 -2.85
N ALA A 348 -28.32 18.48 -1.58
CA ALA A 348 -28.42 17.10 -1.11
C ALA A 348 -29.17 17.02 0.21
N ALA A 349 -29.92 15.94 0.42
CA ALA A 349 -30.61 15.64 1.67
C ALA A 349 -30.13 14.30 2.24
N SER A 350 -30.04 14.20 3.56
CA SER A 350 -29.68 12.98 4.29
C SER A 350 -30.43 12.94 5.61
N GLY A 351 -31.48 12.12 5.72
CA GLY A 351 -32.39 12.18 6.87
C GLY A 351 -33.06 13.56 6.95
N ASN A 352 -32.94 14.22 8.11
CA ASN A 352 -33.48 15.58 8.33
C ASN A 352 -32.50 16.70 7.98
N ASP A 353 -31.31 16.35 7.50
CA ASP A 353 -30.26 17.31 7.16
C ASP A 353 -30.30 17.69 5.68
N LEU A 354 -30.18 18.99 5.41
CA LEU A 354 -30.13 19.58 4.08
C LEU A 354 -28.77 20.24 3.86
N TRP A 355 -28.23 20.03 2.66
CA TRP A 355 -26.95 20.54 2.21
C TRP A 355 -27.13 21.39 0.95
N LEU A 356 -26.59 22.60 0.94
CA LEU A 356 -26.60 23.49 -0.22
C LEU A 356 -25.18 23.85 -0.62
N GLY A 357 -24.83 23.64 -1.89
CA GLY A 357 -23.53 24.01 -2.43
C GLY A 357 -23.60 25.34 -3.16
N PHE A 358 -22.69 26.25 -2.86
CA PHE A 358 -22.54 27.53 -3.52
C PHE A 358 -21.21 27.54 -4.32
N PRO A 359 -21.25 27.73 -5.65
CA PRO A 359 -20.04 27.83 -6.46
C PRO A 359 -19.30 29.15 -6.18
N ALA A 360 -18.06 29.28 -6.64
CA ALA A 360 -17.33 30.54 -6.51
C ALA A 360 -17.85 31.58 -7.52
N SER A 361 -17.79 32.86 -7.14
CA SER A 361 -18.07 34.03 -7.99
C SER A 361 -16.96 35.07 -7.88
N GLU A 362 -17.10 36.18 -8.60
CA GLU A 362 -16.23 37.35 -8.47
C GLU A 362 -16.20 37.94 -7.06
N PHE A 363 -17.26 37.74 -6.27
CA PHE A 363 -17.43 38.38 -4.96
C PHE A 363 -17.39 37.42 -3.75
N SER A 364 -17.54 36.11 -3.98
CA SER A 364 -17.45 35.09 -2.94
C SER A 364 -16.69 33.86 -3.43
N ARG A 365 -15.95 33.22 -2.53
CA ARG A 365 -15.34 31.90 -2.80
C ARG A 365 -16.39 30.78 -2.87
N GLY A 366 -17.64 31.06 -2.49
CA GLY A 366 -18.67 30.05 -2.32
C GLY A 366 -18.33 29.09 -1.18
N GLY A 367 -19.18 28.09 -0.98
CA GLY A 367 -19.01 27.13 0.09
C GLY A 367 -20.18 26.16 0.19
N LEU A 368 -20.09 25.25 1.14
CA LEU A 368 -21.19 24.35 1.46
C LEU A 368 -21.97 24.94 2.66
N TRP A 369 -23.28 24.72 2.71
CA TRP A 369 -24.15 25.11 3.80
C TRP A 369 -24.89 23.89 4.31
N HIS A 370 -25.17 23.87 5.61
CA HIS A 370 -25.82 22.75 6.30
C HIS A 370 -26.96 23.26 7.19
N SER A 371 -28.09 22.56 7.18
CA SER A 371 -29.26 22.98 7.94
C SER A 371 -29.10 22.90 9.45
N ALA A 372 -28.37 21.90 9.98
CA ALA A 372 -28.30 21.68 11.44
C ALA A 372 -27.63 22.82 12.22
N ASP A 373 -26.74 23.58 11.59
CA ASP A 373 -26.05 24.72 12.19
C ASP A 373 -26.37 26.04 11.49
N ALA A 374 -27.38 26.06 10.62
CA ALA A 374 -27.71 27.18 9.74
C ALA A 374 -26.50 27.72 8.95
N GLY A 375 -25.48 26.88 8.70
CA GLY A 375 -24.25 27.23 8.01
C GLY A 375 -23.14 27.84 8.89
N ALA A 376 -23.36 27.99 10.19
CA ALA A 376 -22.46 28.73 11.08
C ALA A 376 -21.08 28.08 11.27
N ASN A 377 -20.99 26.75 11.38
CA ASN A 377 -19.69 26.06 11.57
C ASN A 377 -19.00 25.70 10.24
N TRP A 378 -19.73 25.71 9.11
CA TRP A 378 -19.21 25.17 7.86
C TRP A 378 -18.21 26.08 7.14
N GLN A 379 -18.44 27.39 7.17
CA GLN A 379 -17.50 28.39 6.65
C GLN A 379 -16.22 28.50 7.49
N ALA A 380 -16.31 28.18 8.79
CA ALA A 380 -15.21 28.36 9.73
C ALA A 380 -14.26 27.15 9.86
N SER A 381 -14.73 25.91 9.65
CA SER A 381 -13.99 24.71 10.10
C SER A 381 -13.55 23.70 9.03
N GLN A 382 -14.21 23.61 7.86
CA GLN A 382 -14.01 22.48 6.91
C GLN A 382 -13.39 22.86 5.55
N ARG A 383 -13.23 24.16 5.24
CA ARG A 383 -12.48 24.73 4.09
C ARG A 383 -12.83 24.20 2.68
N ILE A 384 -14.07 23.78 2.43
CA ILE A 384 -14.53 23.51 1.05
C ILE A 384 -15.18 24.78 0.47
N THR A 385 -14.66 25.22 -0.67
CA THR A 385 -15.13 26.38 -1.45
C THR A 385 -15.44 25.94 -2.89
N ASP A 386 -15.98 26.84 -3.72
CA ASP A 386 -16.29 26.54 -5.14
C ASP A 386 -17.08 25.23 -5.31
N VAL A 387 -18.18 25.07 -4.57
CA VAL A 387 -18.95 23.80 -4.57
C VAL A 387 -19.80 23.73 -5.83
N ARG A 388 -19.48 22.76 -6.69
CA ARG A 388 -20.12 22.57 -8.01
C ARG A 388 -21.18 21.48 -8.03
N SER A 389 -21.08 20.55 -7.07
CA SER A 389 -22.01 19.44 -6.92
C SER A 389 -21.94 18.91 -5.48
N VAL A 390 -23.07 18.53 -4.90
CA VAL A 390 -23.15 17.82 -3.62
C VAL A 390 -24.19 16.71 -3.76
N ARG A 391 -23.88 15.50 -3.27
CA ARG A 391 -24.84 14.39 -3.20
C ARG A 391 -24.60 13.52 -1.97
N GLN A 392 -25.70 13.01 -1.42
CA GLN A 392 -25.66 11.91 -0.46
C GLN A 392 -25.61 10.59 -1.23
N LEU A 393 -24.57 9.78 -1.00
CA LEU A 393 -24.40 8.44 -1.57
C LEU A 393 -24.27 7.42 -0.43
N ALA A 394 -24.29 6.12 -0.75
CA ALA A 394 -24.06 5.05 0.23
C ALA A 394 -22.71 5.17 0.96
N ILE A 395 -21.69 5.74 0.29
CA ILE A 395 -20.36 5.98 0.86
C ILE A 395 -20.29 7.20 1.79
N GLY A 396 -21.35 8.02 1.84
CA GLY A 396 -21.41 9.29 2.58
C GLY A 396 -21.75 10.49 1.69
N LEU A 397 -21.75 11.68 2.28
CA LEU A 397 -21.94 12.94 1.56
C LEU A 397 -20.70 13.24 0.70
N VAL A 398 -20.86 13.25 -0.62
CA VAL A 398 -19.80 13.55 -1.59
C VAL A 398 -20.00 14.95 -2.16
N VAL A 399 -18.92 15.73 -2.16
CA VAL A 399 -18.87 17.11 -2.63
C VAL A 399 -17.82 17.23 -3.73
N ALA A 400 -18.20 17.80 -4.87
CA ALA A 400 -17.26 18.27 -5.88
C ALA A 400 -17.01 19.77 -5.64
N GLY A 401 -15.77 20.14 -5.35
CA GLY A 401 -15.40 21.52 -5.07
C GLY A 401 -13.91 21.68 -4.83
N ARG A 402 -13.50 22.82 -4.26
CA ARG A 402 -12.11 23.10 -3.91
C ARG A 402 -11.87 22.98 -2.42
N ARG A 403 -10.79 22.31 -2.03
CA ARG A 403 -10.29 22.31 -0.65
C ARG A 403 -8.82 22.68 -0.63
N ASP A 404 -8.47 23.65 0.20
CA ASP A 404 -7.10 24.20 0.29
C ASP A 404 -6.51 24.57 -1.09
N GLY A 405 -7.37 25.05 -2.01
CA GLY A 405 -7.01 25.46 -3.37
C GLY A 405 -7.12 24.37 -4.44
N GLU A 406 -7.18 23.10 -4.06
CA GLU A 406 -7.23 21.98 -4.99
C GLU A 406 -8.67 21.57 -5.32
N LEU A 407 -9.00 21.54 -6.62
CA LEU A 407 -10.28 21.06 -7.13
C LEU A 407 -10.30 19.52 -7.09
N GLY A 408 -11.42 18.94 -6.64
CA GLY A 408 -11.57 17.50 -6.55
C GLY A 408 -12.91 17.06 -5.97
N PHE A 409 -13.00 15.75 -5.73
CA PHE A 409 -14.12 15.12 -5.05
C PHE A 409 -13.74 14.79 -3.61
N PHE A 410 -14.66 15.07 -2.68
CA PHE A 410 -14.43 14.91 -1.25
C PHE A 410 -15.62 14.21 -0.61
N VAL A 411 -15.36 13.21 0.23
CA VAL A 411 -16.40 12.47 0.98
C VAL A 411 -16.34 12.84 2.45
N ARG A 412 -17.48 13.09 3.07
CA ARG A 412 -17.57 13.37 4.52
C ARG A 412 -17.39 12.08 5.33
N ARG A 413 -16.48 12.12 6.31
CA ARG A 413 -16.19 11.09 7.32
C ARG A 413 -16.26 11.71 8.73
N GLU A 414 -16.14 10.89 9.77
CA GLU A 414 -16.20 11.34 11.18
C GLU A 414 -15.18 12.46 11.51
N GLY A 415 -14.01 12.45 10.84
CA GLY A 415 -12.94 13.45 11.00
C GLY A 415 -13.01 14.66 10.06
N GLY A 416 -14.07 14.79 9.24
CA GLY A 416 -14.19 15.83 8.20
C GLY A 416 -14.18 15.24 6.79
N PHE A 417 -13.83 16.05 5.79
CA PHE A 417 -13.76 15.56 4.41
C PHE A 417 -12.46 14.83 4.10
N GLU A 418 -12.55 13.80 3.28
CA GLU A 418 -11.40 13.09 2.70
C GLU A 418 -11.47 13.16 1.19
N ARG A 419 -10.34 13.37 0.52
CA ARG A 419 -10.30 13.43 -0.95
C ARG A 419 -10.48 12.03 -1.51
N LEU A 420 -11.44 11.87 -2.42
CA LEU A 420 -11.56 10.65 -3.22
C LEU A 420 -10.45 10.64 -4.27
N GLN A 421 -9.79 9.48 -4.44
CA GLN A 421 -8.78 9.26 -5.47
C GLN A 421 -9.44 9.05 -6.85
N ALA A 422 -10.32 9.98 -7.21
CA ALA A 422 -11.07 9.99 -8.45
C ALA A 422 -10.38 10.85 -9.52
N PRO A 423 -10.58 10.56 -10.82
CA PRO A 423 -10.11 11.41 -11.91
C PRO A 423 -10.65 12.84 -11.77
N GLY A 424 -9.75 13.83 -11.73
CA GLY A 424 -10.10 15.23 -11.43
C GLY A 424 -9.26 16.27 -12.17
N LYS A 425 -8.67 15.93 -13.33
CA LYS A 425 -7.86 16.85 -14.14
C LYS A 425 -8.67 17.95 -14.86
N GLY A 426 -9.99 17.94 -14.70
CA GLY A 426 -10.92 18.83 -15.38
C GLY A 426 -11.38 20.00 -14.52
N ASP A 427 -11.91 21.03 -15.18
CA ASP A 427 -12.52 22.15 -14.47
C ASP A 427 -13.95 21.81 -14.05
N GLN A 428 -14.69 21.04 -14.84
CA GLN A 428 -16.10 20.76 -14.56
C GLN A 428 -16.27 19.44 -13.83
N LEU A 429 -16.40 19.49 -12.50
CA LEU A 429 -16.61 18.31 -11.67
C LEU A 429 -18.06 18.20 -11.19
N GLU A 430 -18.65 17.02 -11.33
CA GLU A 430 -20.03 16.75 -10.90
C GLU A 430 -20.16 15.34 -10.33
N VAL A 431 -20.92 15.21 -9.25
CA VAL A 431 -21.29 13.91 -8.67
C VAL A 431 -22.60 13.51 -9.32
N CYS A 432 -22.62 12.44 -10.12
CA CYS A 432 -23.81 12.05 -10.87
C CYS A 432 -24.82 11.28 -10.02
N GLY A 433 -24.32 10.49 -9.06
CA GLY A 433 -25.13 9.58 -8.26
C GLY A 433 -24.35 8.32 -7.91
N GLU A 434 -25.08 7.22 -7.78
CA GLU A 434 -24.53 5.88 -7.57
C GLU A 434 -25.16 4.85 -8.49
N LEU A 435 -24.41 3.79 -8.79
CA LEU A 435 -24.85 2.66 -9.59
C LEU A 435 -24.27 1.37 -8.99
N ASP A 436 -25.14 0.42 -8.65
CA ASP A 436 -24.80 -0.79 -7.88
C ASP A 436 -24.03 -0.47 -6.59
N GLY A 437 -24.43 0.60 -5.89
CA GLY A 437 -23.79 1.08 -4.66
C GLY A 437 -22.40 1.70 -4.85
N GLN A 438 -21.96 1.93 -6.08
CA GLN A 438 -20.69 2.60 -6.39
C GLN A 438 -20.92 4.03 -6.90
N PRO A 439 -20.12 5.02 -6.47
CA PRO A 439 -20.25 6.39 -6.94
C PRO A 439 -19.94 6.51 -8.44
N VAL A 440 -20.72 7.34 -9.11
CA VAL A 440 -20.53 7.74 -10.51
C VAL A 440 -20.24 9.24 -10.54
N LEU A 441 -19.10 9.60 -11.13
CA LEU A 441 -18.57 10.96 -11.13
C LEU A 441 -18.36 11.43 -12.58
N ARG A 442 -18.54 12.72 -12.83
CA ARG A 442 -18.21 13.37 -14.10
C ARG A 442 -17.04 14.31 -13.89
N ALA A 443 -16.01 14.18 -14.74
CA ALA A 443 -14.97 15.20 -14.88
C ALA A 443 -14.93 15.64 -16.35
N ASP A 444 -15.22 16.91 -16.57
CA ASP A 444 -15.47 17.50 -17.89
C ASP A 444 -16.50 16.70 -18.69
N ARG A 445 -16.09 16.15 -19.83
CA ARG A 445 -16.96 15.39 -20.74
C ARG A 445 -16.97 13.89 -20.47
N ARG A 446 -16.28 13.44 -19.41
CA ARG A 446 -16.09 12.02 -19.12
C ARG A 446 -16.79 11.59 -17.86
N ILE A 447 -17.32 10.37 -17.89
CA ILE A 447 -18.00 9.72 -16.77
C ILE A 447 -17.13 8.59 -16.25
N TYR A 448 -16.92 8.59 -14.94
CA TYR A 448 -16.12 7.61 -14.24
C TYR A 448 -16.97 6.87 -13.23
N ARG A 449 -16.82 5.56 -13.18
CA ARG A 449 -17.44 4.70 -12.19
C ARG A 449 -16.36 4.10 -11.30
N ARG A 450 -16.58 4.11 -9.98
CA ARG A 450 -15.69 3.42 -9.04
C ARG A 450 -15.78 1.91 -9.23
N THR A 451 -14.63 1.27 -9.32
CA THR A 451 -14.49 -0.18 -9.45
C THR A 451 -13.42 -0.68 -8.49
N THR A 452 -13.39 -2.00 -8.27
CA THR A 452 -12.30 -2.66 -7.55
C THR A 452 -11.56 -3.52 -8.55
N ALA A 453 -10.27 -3.26 -8.73
CA ALA A 453 -9.43 -4.00 -9.66
C ALA A 453 -8.08 -4.33 -9.02
N PRO A 454 -7.42 -5.42 -9.45
CA PRO A 454 -6.02 -5.64 -9.09
C PRO A 454 -5.16 -4.45 -9.54
N TRP A 455 -4.14 -4.09 -8.75
CA TRP A 455 -3.27 -2.93 -9.02
C TRP A 455 -2.63 -2.92 -10.41
N TRP A 456 -2.38 -4.08 -11.02
CA TRP A 456 -1.81 -4.18 -12.36
C TRP A 456 -2.81 -3.84 -13.48
N ARG A 457 -4.11 -3.73 -13.18
CA ARG A 457 -5.16 -3.26 -14.11
C ARG A 457 -5.49 -1.78 -13.95
N THR A 458 -5.04 -1.12 -12.89
CA THR A 458 -5.34 0.31 -12.69
C THR A 458 -4.51 1.13 -13.67
N ARG A 459 -5.07 1.48 -14.83
CA ARG A 459 -4.50 2.49 -15.72
C ARG A 459 -4.75 3.85 -15.10
N ILE A 460 -3.74 4.40 -14.43
CA ILE A 460 -3.74 5.82 -14.07
C ILE A 460 -3.57 6.59 -15.39
N ALA A 461 -4.63 7.24 -15.86
CA ALA A 461 -4.61 8.17 -17.01
C ALA A 461 -4.81 9.60 -16.51
#